data_AF-A0A661SNF3-F1
#
_entry.id   AF-A0A661SNF3-F1
#
_cell.length_a   1.000
_cell.length_b   1.000
_cell.length_c   1.000
_cell.angle_alpha   90.00
_cell.angle_beta   90.00
_cell.angle_gamma   90.00
#
_symmetry.space_group_name_H-M   'P 1'
#
loop_
_entity.id
_entity.type
_entity.pdbx_description
1 polymer ?
#
loop_
_entity_poly.entity_id
_entity_poly.type
_entity_poly.pdbx_seq_one_letter_code
_entity_poly.pdbx_strand_id
1 'polypeptide(L)'
;MIVLGLCATVNAQSLEEVMKARGLSQQDMLAAAKTYTPTGKMDEYYCFSSGGQSGQIIAYGVPSMRLLKYIAVFTPEPWQGYGFGDVESMAILDQGSIRGQKITWGDTHHPALSETAGEYDGKYLFINDKANPRVAVIDLKTFSTIQIVPNPIMKSEHGSTFVTPNTEYILETTQYPAPF
;
A
#
# COMPACT_ATOMS: atom_id res chain seq x y z
N MET A 1 -24.33 -15.35 -52.87
CA MET A 1 -23.32 -16.26 -52.29
C MET A 1 -23.00 -15.74 -50.89
N ILE A 2 -23.72 -16.24 -49.89
CA ILE A 2 -23.58 -15.82 -48.48
C ILE A 2 -22.55 -16.77 -47.85
N VAL A 3 -21.38 -16.25 -47.51
CA VAL A 3 -20.36 -16.99 -46.76
C VAL A 3 -20.75 -16.92 -45.29
N LEU A 4 -21.33 -17.99 -44.75
CA LEU A 4 -21.42 -18.19 -43.31
C LEU A 4 -20.00 -18.45 -42.78
N GLY A 5 -19.47 -17.52 -41.99
CA GLY A 5 -18.24 -17.73 -41.24
C GLY A 5 -18.46 -18.78 -40.16
N LEU A 6 -17.71 -19.89 -40.22
CA LEU A 6 -17.60 -20.85 -39.13
C LEU A 6 -17.07 -20.12 -37.90
N CYS A 7 -17.91 -20.03 -36.86
CA CYS A 7 -17.45 -19.72 -35.52
C CYS A 7 -16.64 -20.94 -35.05
N ALA A 8 -15.32 -20.81 -34.99
CA ALA A 8 -14.46 -21.87 -34.48
C ALA A 8 -14.80 -22.09 -33.00
N THR A 9 -15.36 -23.25 -32.69
CA THR A 9 -15.49 -23.75 -31.32
C THR A 9 -14.08 -23.91 -30.76
N VAL A 10 -13.68 -23.01 -29.88
CA VAL A 10 -12.45 -23.16 -29.11
C VAL A 10 -12.64 -24.42 -28.25
N ASN A 11 -12.00 -25.53 -28.61
CA ASN A 11 -12.01 -26.74 -27.79
C ASN A 11 -11.41 -26.39 -26.44
N ALA A 12 -12.24 -26.38 -25.39
CA ALA A 12 -11.78 -26.20 -24.02
C ALA A 12 -10.91 -27.40 -23.65
N GLN A 13 -9.62 -27.16 -23.39
CA GLN A 13 -8.71 -28.19 -22.89
C GLN A 13 -9.17 -28.66 -21.51
N SER A 14 -9.07 -29.97 -21.27
CA SER A 14 -9.26 -30.54 -19.93
C SER A 14 -8.10 -30.14 -19.00
N LEU A 15 -8.35 -30.17 -17.69
CA LEU A 15 -7.31 -29.89 -16.69
C LEU A 15 -6.10 -30.82 -16.84
N GLU A 16 -6.33 -32.10 -17.12
CA GLU A 16 -5.27 -33.11 -17.30
C GLU A 16 -4.39 -32.81 -18.51
N GLU A 17 -4.98 -32.38 -19.63
CA GLU A 17 -4.23 -31.96 -20.82
C GLU A 17 -3.37 -30.73 -20.54
N VAL A 18 -3.90 -29.75 -19.81
CA VAL A 18 -3.15 -28.55 -19.39
C VAL A 18 -2.00 -28.93 -18.46
N MET A 19 -2.25 -29.79 -17.47
CA MET A 19 -1.22 -30.26 -16.54
C MET A 19 -0.11 -30.98 -17.27
N LYS A 20 -0.44 -31.92 -18.18
CA LYS A 20 0.54 -32.66 -18.98
C LYS A 20 1.34 -31.73 -19.89
N ALA A 21 0.68 -30.80 -20.59
CA ALA A 21 1.33 -29.86 -21.50
C ALA A 21 2.28 -28.90 -20.77
N ARG A 22 1.95 -28.52 -19.54
CA ARG A 22 2.77 -27.61 -18.72
C ARG A 22 3.73 -28.32 -17.75
N GLY A 23 3.72 -29.65 -17.70
CA GLY A 23 4.53 -30.44 -16.76
C GLY A 23 4.15 -30.21 -15.29
N LEU A 24 2.88 -29.92 -15.00
CA LEU A 24 2.40 -29.60 -13.65
C LEU A 24 1.92 -30.85 -12.91
N SER A 25 2.30 -30.97 -11.65
CA SER A 25 1.76 -31.97 -10.73
C SER A 25 0.43 -31.52 -10.13
N GLN A 26 -0.28 -32.45 -9.48
CA GLN A 26 -1.48 -32.09 -8.70
C GLN A 26 -1.15 -31.13 -7.55
N GLN A 27 0.06 -31.20 -6.97
CA GLN A 27 0.50 -30.29 -5.92
C GLN A 27 0.67 -28.87 -6.45
N ASP A 28 1.22 -28.71 -7.66
CA ASP A 28 1.33 -27.40 -8.32
C ASP A 28 -0.05 -26.80 -8.58
N MET A 29 -1.00 -27.62 -9.02
CA MET A 29 -2.38 -27.17 -9.22
C MET A 29 -3.06 -26.76 -7.92
N LEU A 30 -2.82 -27.49 -6.82
CA LEU A 30 -3.32 -27.12 -5.50
C LEU A 30 -2.71 -25.80 -5.01
N ALA A 31 -1.40 -25.60 -5.21
CA ALA A 31 -0.74 -24.35 -4.87
C ALA A 31 -1.29 -23.17 -5.68
N ALA A 32 -1.50 -23.35 -6.99
CA ALA A 32 -2.11 -22.34 -7.86
C ALA A 32 -3.56 -22.03 -7.46
N ALA A 33 -4.35 -23.04 -7.10
CA ALA A 33 -5.73 -22.84 -6.65
C ALA A 33 -5.81 -22.06 -5.33
N LYS A 34 -4.81 -22.17 -4.45
CA LYS A 34 -4.73 -21.41 -3.19
C LYS A 34 -4.41 -19.92 -3.39
N THR A 35 -3.81 -19.54 -4.51
CA THR A 35 -3.47 -18.14 -4.82
C THR A 35 -4.40 -17.50 -5.85
N TYR A 36 -5.26 -18.30 -6.48
CA TYR A 36 -6.18 -17.83 -7.49
C TYR A 36 -7.51 -17.36 -6.90
N THR A 37 -7.80 -16.06 -7.01
CA THR A 37 -9.10 -15.47 -6.70
C THR A 37 -9.87 -15.21 -8.00
N PRO A 38 -10.95 -15.95 -8.32
CA PRO A 38 -11.68 -15.77 -9.57
C PRO A 38 -12.51 -14.48 -9.60
N THR A 39 -12.93 -14.07 -10.79
CA THR A 39 -13.82 -12.92 -10.99
C THR A 39 -15.08 -13.03 -10.12
N GLY A 40 -15.43 -11.92 -9.46
CA GLY A 40 -16.59 -11.86 -8.55
C GLY A 40 -16.33 -12.43 -7.15
N LYS A 41 -15.12 -12.91 -6.85
CA LYS A 41 -14.69 -13.24 -5.48
C LYS A 41 -13.81 -12.14 -4.89
N MET A 42 -14.00 -11.91 -3.60
CA MET A 42 -13.17 -11.02 -2.80
C MET A 42 -11.93 -11.75 -2.33
N ASP A 43 -10.85 -10.99 -2.15
CA ASP A 43 -9.68 -11.45 -1.40
C ASP A 43 -10.00 -11.53 0.09
N GLU A 44 -9.26 -12.36 0.81
CA GLU A 44 -9.48 -12.64 2.23
C GLU A 44 -8.84 -11.57 3.12
N TYR A 45 -7.69 -11.04 2.71
CA TYR A 45 -6.95 -10.03 3.47
C TYR A 45 -6.59 -8.82 2.61
N TYR A 46 -6.43 -7.69 3.29
CA TYR A 46 -5.73 -6.53 2.75
C TYR A 46 -4.27 -6.55 3.20
N CYS A 47 -3.36 -6.28 2.28
CA CYS A 47 -1.96 -5.99 2.59
C CYS A 47 -1.68 -4.52 2.27
N PHE A 48 -1.24 -3.76 3.27
CA PHE A 48 -0.76 -2.40 3.09
C PHE A 48 0.76 -2.44 2.99
N SER A 49 1.27 -2.25 1.79
CA SER A 49 2.70 -2.22 1.51
C SER A 49 3.21 -0.79 1.46
N SER A 50 4.42 -0.59 1.95
CA SER A 50 5.21 0.57 1.58
C SER A 50 5.42 0.61 0.05
N GLY A 51 5.42 1.82 -0.52
CA GLY A 51 5.88 2.11 -1.89
C GLY A 51 7.38 2.38 -1.99
N GLY A 52 8.10 2.49 -0.87
CA GLY A 52 9.51 2.87 -0.84
C GLY A 52 9.69 4.31 -1.30
N GLN A 53 10.68 4.53 -2.16
CA GLN A 53 11.07 5.86 -2.65
C GLN A 53 10.01 6.52 -3.54
N SER A 54 8.92 5.81 -3.84
CA SER A 54 7.78 6.40 -4.52
C SER A 54 6.94 7.27 -3.57
N GLY A 55 6.97 7.00 -2.26
CA GLY A 55 6.37 7.85 -1.22
C GLY A 55 4.87 7.66 -0.99
N GLN A 56 4.28 6.57 -1.49
CA GLN A 56 2.88 6.17 -1.27
C GLN A 56 2.79 4.91 -0.39
N ILE A 57 1.54 4.52 -0.09
CA ILE A 57 1.18 3.18 0.36
C ILE A 57 0.42 2.47 -0.77
N ILE A 58 0.65 1.18 -0.94
CA ILE A 58 -0.05 0.34 -1.91
C ILE A 58 -0.89 -0.69 -1.16
N ALA A 59 -2.21 -0.67 -1.41
CA ALA A 59 -3.12 -1.67 -0.88
C ALA A 59 -3.28 -2.81 -1.89
N TYR A 60 -3.01 -4.04 -1.47
CA TYR A 60 -3.20 -5.27 -2.23
C TYR A 60 -4.28 -6.15 -1.61
N GLY A 61 -4.96 -6.93 -2.45
CA GLY A 61 -5.76 -8.07 -2.00
C GLY A 61 -4.90 -9.32 -1.90
N VAL A 62 -5.09 -10.11 -0.85
CA VAL A 62 -4.40 -11.40 -0.64
C VAL A 62 -5.48 -12.51 -0.56
N PRO A 63 -5.35 -13.59 -1.36
CA PRO A 63 -4.13 -14.07 -1.98
C PRO A 63 -3.91 -13.69 -3.45
N SER A 64 -4.82 -12.95 -4.09
CA SER A 64 -4.68 -12.66 -5.53
C SER A 64 -3.49 -11.75 -5.89
N MET A 65 -2.95 -11.03 -4.90
CA MET A 65 -1.91 -10.02 -5.05
C MET A 65 -2.27 -8.89 -6.02
N ARG A 66 -3.57 -8.70 -6.30
CA ARG A 66 -4.04 -7.60 -7.15
C ARG A 66 -3.90 -6.29 -6.41
N LEU A 67 -3.41 -5.28 -7.13
CA LEU A 67 -3.38 -3.91 -6.64
C LEU A 67 -4.81 -3.37 -6.56
N LEU A 68 -5.20 -2.89 -5.38
CA LEU A 68 -6.53 -2.34 -5.12
C LEU A 68 -6.52 -0.82 -5.13
N LYS A 69 -5.50 -0.19 -4.53
CA LYS A 69 -5.39 1.27 -4.46
C LYS A 69 -3.96 1.74 -4.20
N TYR A 70 -3.57 2.84 -4.83
CA TYR A 70 -2.47 3.70 -4.37
C TYR A 70 -3.04 4.75 -3.43
N ILE A 71 -2.54 4.81 -2.20
CA ILE A 71 -2.90 5.83 -1.21
C ILE A 71 -1.78 6.87 -1.24
N ALA A 72 -2.09 8.10 -1.68
CA ALA A 72 -1.11 9.18 -1.68
C ALA A 72 -0.72 9.57 -0.25
N VAL A 73 0.58 9.78 -0.02
CA VAL A 73 1.11 10.17 1.29
C VAL A 73 2.07 11.35 1.15
N PHE A 74 3.33 11.10 0.78
CA PHE A 74 4.39 12.11 0.77
C PHE A 74 4.65 12.71 -0.61
N THR A 75 4.30 11.98 -1.66
CA THR A 75 4.47 12.38 -3.05
C THR A 75 3.12 12.81 -3.64
N PRO A 76 3.03 13.97 -4.32
CA PRO A 76 1.86 14.36 -5.08
C PRO A 76 1.47 13.32 -6.13
N GLU A 77 0.18 13.10 -6.31
CA GLU A 77 -0.36 12.05 -7.15
C GLU A 77 -1.38 12.63 -8.14
N PRO A 78 -0.97 12.92 -9.39
CA PRO A 78 -1.76 13.73 -10.31
C PRO A 78 -3.05 13.05 -10.76
N TRP A 79 -3.10 11.73 -10.85
CA TRP A 79 -4.30 11.01 -11.31
C TRP A 79 -5.48 11.11 -10.32
N GLN A 80 -5.19 11.35 -9.03
CA GLN A 80 -6.19 11.56 -7.98
C GLN A 80 -6.31 13.02 -7.54
N GLY A 81 -5.51 13.93 -8.12
CA GLY A 81 -5.49 15.36 -7.76
C GLY A 81 -4.79 15.67 -6.42
N TYR A 82 -4.22 14.68 -5.73
CA TYR A 82 -3.56 14.88 -4.44
C TYR A 82 -2.28 15.71 -4.62
N GLY A 83 -2.23 16.89 -4.00
CA GLY A 83 -1.17 17.85 -4.20
C GLY A 83 -1.27 18.66 -5.49
N PHE A 84 -2.38 18.55 -6.23
CA PHE A 84 -2.65 19.27 -7.48
C PHE A 84 -4.07 19.89 -7.48
N GLY A 85 -4.19 21.10 -6.94
CA GLY A 85 -5.43 21.88 -7.00
C GLY A 85 -6.49 21.52 -5.95
N ASP A 86 -6.39 20.34 -5.32
CA ASP A 86 -7.12 20.03 -4.10
C ASP A 86 -6.48 20.73 -2.89
N VAL A 87 -7.22 21.68 -2.31
CA VAL A 87 -6.75 22.53 -1.21
C VAL A 87 -6.44 21.71 0.04
N GLU A 88 -7.23 20.66 0.30
CA GLU A 88 -7.07 19.83 1.50
C GLU A 88 -5.78 19.01 1.42
N SER A 89 -5.54 18.27 0.33
CA SER A 89 -4.29 17.53 0.16
C SER A 89 -3.05 18.41 0.07
N MET A 90 -3.14 19.60 -0.53
CA MET A 90 -2.04 20.56 -0.52
C MET A 90 -1.72 21.01 0.90
N ALA A 91 -2.73 21.30 1.72
CA ALA A 91 -2.54 21.65 3.13
C ALA A 91 -1.94 20.49 3.94
N ILE A 92 -2.36 19.24 3.70
CA ILE A 92 -1.76 18.04 4.33
C ILE A 92 -0.28 17.91 3.96
N LEU A 93 0.07 18.03 2.66
CA LEU A 93 1.46 17.99 2.22
C LEU A 93 2.30 19.10 2.85
N ASP A 94 1.72 20.29 3.00
CA ASP A 94 2.41 21.44 3.59
C ASP A 94 2.73 21.23 5.08
N GLN A 95 1.96 20.41 5.82
CA GLN A 95 2.30 20.01 7.20
C GLN A 95 3.63 19.27 7.26
N GLY A 96 3.98 18.52 6.20
CA GLY A 96 5.24 17.80 6.07
C GLY A 96 6.43 18.67 5.65
N SER A 97 6.28 20.00 5.64
CA SER A 97 7.39 20.92 5.36
C SER A 97 8.42 20.91 6.48
N ILE A 98 9.70 20.89 6.12
CA ILE A 98 10.80 20.90 7.10
C ILE A 98 11.60 22.17 6.90
N ARG A 99 11.83 22.92 8.00
CA ARG A 99 12.64 24.15 7.98
C ARG A 99 12.16 25.18 6.95
N GLY A 100 10.83 25.30 6.79
CA GLY A 100 10.20 26.22 5.83
C GLY A 100 10.32 25.79 4.36
N GLN A 101 10.88 24.60 4.08
CA GLN A 101 10.95 24.04 2.75
C GLN A 101 9.82 23.03 2.55
N LYS A 102 9.06 23.23 1.47
CA LYS A 102 8.04 22.27 1.04
C LYS A 102 8.71 21.02 0.50
N ILE A 103 8.25 19.86 0.94
CA ILE A 103 8.79 18.54 0.54
C ILE A 103 7.68 17.74 -0.13
N THR A 104 7.85 17.47 -1.42
CA THR A 104 6.86 16.81 -2.29
C THR A 104 7.31 15.43 -2.76
N TRP A 105 8.12 14.75 -1.96
CA TRP A 105 8.63 13.41 -2.21
C TRP A 105 8.86 12.71 -0.86
N GLY A 106 9.04 11.40 -0.85
CA GLY A 106 9.36 10.66 0.36
C GLY A 106 9.82 9.23 0.08
N ASP A 107 10.26 8.56 1.14
CA ASP A 107 10.68 7.17 1.13
C ASP A 107 9.91 6.40 2.21
N THR A 108 8.77 5.81 1.84
CA THR A 108 7.93 5.05 2.79
C THR A 108 8.63 3.77 3.23
N HIS A 109 8.52 3.37 4.49
CA HIS A 109 9.29 2.22 4.98
C HIS A 109 8.44 1.17 5.72
N HIS A 110 7.98 1.41 6.95
CA HIS A 110 7.24 0.40 7.71
C HIS A 110 5.80 0.87 8.04
N PRO A 111 4.79 0.32 7.36
CA PRO A 111 3.40 0.57 7.71
C PRO A 111 3.04 -0.10 9.03
N ALA A 112 2.29 0.58 9.90
CA ALA A 112 1.64 -0.04 11.06
C ALA A 112 0.17 0.33 11.16
N LEU A 113 -0.65 -0.64 11.53
CA LEU A 113 -2.07 -0.46 11.74
C LEU A 113 -2.34 -0.07 13.18
N SER A 114 -3.39 0.72 13.42
CA SER A 114 -3.87 0.96 14.77
C SER A 114 -4.42 -0.31 15.42
N GLU A 115 -4.18 -0.42 16.71
CA GLU A 115 -4.56 -1.52 17.57
C GLU A 115 -5.46 -1.04 18.73
N THR A 116 -6.38 -1.91 19.14
CA THR A 116 -7.10 -1.85 20.41
C THR A 116 -6.90 -3.19 21.12
N ALA A 117 -6.34 -3.17 22.33
CA ALA A 117 -5.95 -4.36 23.09
C ALA A 117 -5.03 -5.35 22.34
N GLY A 118 -4.17 -4.84 21.45
CA GLY A 118 -3.21 -5.62 20.67
C GLY A 118 -3.79 -6.21 19.38
N GLU A 119 -5.06 -5.93 19.06
CA GLU A 119 -5.73 -6.40 17.86
C GLU A 119 -5.96 -5.23 16.90
N TYR A 120 -5.74 -5.44 15.60
CA TYR A 120 -5.96 -4.40 14.59
C TYR A 120 -7.43 -3.95 14.61
N ASP A 121 -7.65 -2.65 14.80
CA ASP A 121 -8.99 -2.08 14.91
C ASP A 121 -9.49 -1.42 13.61
N GLY A 122 -8.63 -1.38 12.59
CA GLY A 122 -8.96 -0.93 11.24
C GLY A 122 -9.28 0.56 11.11
N LYS A 123 -8.88 1.40 12.09
CA LYS A 123 -9.14 2.84 12.06
C LYS A 123 -8.09 3.61 11.29
N TYR A 124 -6.82 3.38 11.61
CA TYR A 124 -5.70 4.15 11.10
C TYR A 124 -4.57 3.25 10.61
N LEU A 125 -3.80 3.81 9.68
CA LEU A 125 -2.54 3.29 9.21
C LEU A 125 -1.49 4.39 9.34
N PHE A 126 -0.35 4.04 9.91
CA PHE A 126 0.79 4.92 10.10
C PHE A 126 1.90 4.50 9.15
N ILE A 127 2.65 5.47 8.64
CA ILE A 127 3.81 5.21 7.78
C ILE A 127 4.85 6.30 7.98
N ASN A 128 6.12 5.91 8.05
CA ASN A 128 7.24 6.85 8.09
C ASN A 128 7.71 7.27 6.70
N ASP A 129 8.38 8.42 6.64
CA ASP A 129 9.28 8.82 5.58
C ASP A 129 10.73 8.80 6.09
N LYS A 130 11.53 7.89 5.53
CA LYS A 130 12.93 7.75 5.90
C LYS A 130 13.80 8.92 5.49
N ALA A 131 13.55 9.44 4.30
CA ALA A 131 14.42 10.42 3.70
C ALA A 131 14.19 11.82 4.29
N ASN A 132 12.96 12.11 4.68
CA ASN A 132 12.59 13.34 5.38
C ASN A 132 11.82 12.92 6.63
N PRO A 133 12.39 13.02 7.84
CA PRO A 133 11.88 12.35 9.04
C PRO A 133 10.50 12.88 9.41
N ARG A 134 9.48 12.15 8.94
CA ARG A 134 8.06 12.48 9.04
C ARG A 134 7.29 11.20 9.27
N VAL A 135 6.15 11.30 9.94
CA VAL A 135 5.16 10.24 10.06
C VAL A 135 3.85 10.75 9.49
N ALA A 136 3.18 9.93 8.68
CA ALA A 136 1.86 10.22 8.18
C ALA A 136 0.81 9.33 8.85
N VAL A 137 -0.39 9.89 9.02
CA VAL A 137 -1.59 9.19 9.50
C VAL A 137 -2.57 9.07 8.34
N ILE A 138 -3.01 7.85 8.06
CA ILE A 138 -3.97 7.51 7.02
C ILE A 138 -5.24 7.02 7.71
N ASP A 139 -6.39 7.60 7.34
CA ASP A 139 -7.70 7.09 7.73
C ASP A 139 -8.09 5.91 6.82
N LEU A 140 -8.27 4.74 7.42
CA LEU A 140 -8.61 3.51 6.68
C LEU A 140 -10.07 3.44 6.25
N LYS A 141 -10.94 4.31 6.79
CA LYS A 141 -12.32 4.44 6.30
C LYS A 141 -12.34 5.11 4.92
N THR A 142 -11.49 6.12 4.72
CA THR A 142 -11.46 6.93 3.49
C THR A 142 -10.29 6.58 2.56
N PHE A 143 -9.30 5.83 3.07
CA PHE A 143 -8.04 5.53 2.38
C PHE A 143 -7.34 6.82 1.93
N SER A 144 -7.23 7.78 2.85
CA SER A 144 -6.66 9.11 2.61
C SER A 144 -5.73 9.51 3.75
N THR A 145 -4.64 10.19 3.40
CA THR A 145 -3.74 10.80 4.39
C THR A 145 -4.42 12.00 5.04
N ILE A 146 -4.51 12.00 6.36
CA ILE A 146 -5.20 13.03 7.15
C ILE A 146 -4.26 13.90 7.96
N GLN A 147 -3.00 13.48 8.13
CA GLN A 147 -2.00 14.24 8.87
C GLN A 147 -0.60 13.83 8.45
N ILE A 148 0.32 14.79 8.41
CA ILE A 148 1.76 14.55 8.33
C ILE A 148 2.44 15.30 9.47
N VAL A 149 3.25 14.61 10.26
CA VAL A 149 3.98 15.17 11.40
C VAL A 149 5.48 15.06 11.13
N PRO A 150 6.18 16.19 10.89
CA PRO A 150 7.64 16.18 10.80
C PRO A 150 8.27 16.08 12.18
N ASN A 151 9.28 15.22 12.31
CA ASN A 151 10.08 15.12 13.51
C ASN A 151 11.09 16.29 13.56
N PRO A 152 11.09 17.13 14.62
CA PRO A 152 11.94 18.31 14.67
C PRO A 152 13.41 18.01 15.01
N ILE A 153 13.70 16.80 15.49
CA ILE A 153 15.02 16.41 16.03
C ILE A 153 15.77 15.52 15.05
N MET A 154 15.09 14.54 14.44
CA MET A 154 15.73 13.52 13.62
C MET A 154 16.24 14.06 12.28
N LYS A 155 17.13 13.29 11.63
CA LYS A 155 17.57 13.51 10.23
C LYS A 155 17.16 12.41 9.27
N SER A 156 16.89 11.24 9.79
CA SER A 156 16.27 10.14 9.07
C SER A 156 15.32 9.44 10.02
N GLU A 157 14.28 8.82 9.45
CA GLU A 157 13.33 8.08 10.26
C GLU A 157 13.07 6.68 9.70
N HIS A 158 13.61 5.63 10.32
CA HIS A 158 13.67 4.31 9.68
C HIS A 158 12.90 3.22 10.39
N GLY A 159 13.37 2.69 11.53
CA GLY A 159 12.85 1.46 12.13
C GLY A 159 11.52 1.69 12.83
N SER A 160 10.51 2.06 12.06
CA SER A 160 9.25 2.66 12.48
C SER A 160 8.31 2.70 11.28
N THR A 161 7.01 2.86 11.43
CA THR A 161 6.25 3.23 12.63
C THR A 161 5.73 1.98 13.35
N PHE A 162 5.89 1.87 14.67
CA PHE A 162 5.25 0.81 15.46
C PHE A 162 4.33 1.42 16.50
N VAL A 163 3.18 0.79 16.76
CA VAL A 163 2.20 1.30 17.72
C VAL A 163 2.21 0.49 19.00
N THR A 164 1.84 1.12 20.11
CA THR A 164 1.48 0.40 21.34
C THR A 164 0.15 -0.35 21.16
N PRO A 165 -0.16 -1.38 21.97
CA PRO A 165 -1.38 -2.20 21.83
C PRO A 165 -2.73 -1.46 21.82
N ASN A 166 -2.79 -0.21 22.30
CA ASN A 166 -3.99 0.64 22.27
C ASN A 166 -3.80 1.89 21.40
N THR A 167 -2.74 1.95 20.59
CA THR A 167 -2.37 3.10 19.75
C THR A 167 -2.26 4.41 20.54
N GLU A 168 -1.84 4.34 21.82
CA GLU A 168 -1.60 5.54 22.64
C GLU A 168 -0.34 6.28 22.17
N TYR A 169 0.64 5.53 21.65
CA TYR A 169 1.89 6.06 21.10
C TYR A 169 2.28 5.40 19.79
N ILE A 170 2.96 6.18 18.96
CA ILE A 170 3.72 5.73 17.80
C ILE A 170 5.21 5.85 18.16
N LEU A 171 5.95 4.77 17.92
CA LEU A 171 7.38 4.68 18.15
C LEU A 171 8.13 5.05 16.87
N GLU A 172 8.97 6.08 16.97
CA GLU A 172 9.84 6.57 15.90
C GLU A 172 11.32 6.18 16.18
N THR A 173 12.10 5.86 15.15
CA THR A 173 13.53 5.50 15.31
C THR A 173 14.45 5.98 14.18
N THR A 174 15.41 6.82 14.54
CA THR A 174 16.40 7.30 13.57
C THR A 174 17.46 6.26 13.22
N GLN A 175 17.82 6.16 11.93
CA GLN A 175 18.91 5.28 11.49
C GLN A 175 20.28 5.94 11.65
N TYR A 176 20.35 7.26 11.55
CA TYR A 176 21.62 7.99 11.47
C TYR A 176 21.76 8.97 12.64
N PRO A 177 22.96 9.07 13.23
CA PRO A 177 23.22 10.10 14.22
C PRO A 177 23.18 11.48 13.57
N ALA A 178 22.71 12.47 14.32
CA ALA A 178 22.73 13.86 13.90
C ALA A 178 22.95 14.79 15.11
N PRO A 179 23.68 15.90 14.94
CA PRO A 179 23.74 16.94 15.97
C PRO A 179 22.39 17.65 16.10
N PHE A 180 22.10 18.12 17.32
CA PHE A 180 20.95 18.97 17.63
C PHE A 180 21.11 20.36 17.02
#